data_AF-A0A957VUP4-F1
#
_entry.id   AF-A0A957VUP4-F1
#
_cell.length_a   1.000
_cell.length_b   1.000
_cell.length_c   1.000
_cell.angle_alpha   90.00
_cell.angle_beta   90.00
_cell.angle_gamma   90.00
#
_symmetry.space_group_name_H-M   'P 1'
#
loop_
_entity.id
_entity.type
_entity.pdbx_description
1 polymer ?
#
loop_
_entity_poly.entity_id
_entity_poly.type
_entity_poly.pdbx_seq_one_letter_code
_entity_poly.pdbx_strand_id
1 'polypeptide(L)'
;TSLFWTESLGIQGRTDGKIKRKPLGDGNPVDIAVNQTGIDTRRLRIANDTLYFARTNAETGIYSLPLNASAIVRDLAADSLEVTQAIQNLANQAPLAANKPTYVRAYAKQLSGPNTPSVDARLVGTRNGLALPGSPLAPLNGTRALTTGGSYDRARLNDGWLFHLPGSWTTGNVTLQFEVDPHHSHTDNALGNNTL
;
A
#
# COMPACT_ATOMS: atom_id res chain seq x y z
N THR A 1 24.81 -7.62 -13.46
CA THR A 1 23.65 -8.05 -14.26
C THR A 1 22.39 -8.04 -13.41
N SER A 2 21.25 -7.62 -13.98
CA SER A 2 19.99 -7.42 -13.24
C SER A 2 18.79 -7.95 -14.04
N LEU A 3 17.72 -8.31 -13.34
CA LEU A 3 16.40 -8.58 -13.90
C LEU A 3 15.60 -7.28 -14.00
N PHE A 4 14.77 -7.19 -15.03
CA PHE A 4 13.87 -6.07 -15.27
C PHE A 4 12.47 -6.60 -15.60
N TRP A 5 11.43 -6.05 -14.98
CA TRP A 5 10.04 -6.47 -15.24
C TRP A 5 9.03 -5.37 -14.93
N THR A 6 7.77 -5.63 -15.28
CA THR A 6 6.58 -4.89 -14.89
C THR A 6 5.54 -5.88 -14.38
N GLU A 7 4.65 -5.48 -13.48
CA GLU A 7 3.64 -6.36 -12.89
C GLU A 7 2.27 -6.09 -13.50
N SER A 8 1.43 -7.14 -13.60
CA SER A 8 0.07 -7.01 -14.10
C SER A 8 -0.94 -7.02 -12.96
N LEU A 9 -1.93 -6.13 -13.04
CA LEU A 9 -2.95 -5.91 -12.02
C LEU A 9 -4.13 -6.88 -12.14
N GLY A 10 -3.93 -8.20 -12.26
CA GLY A 10 -4.97 -9.25 -12.21
C GLY A 10 -6.13 -9.20 -13.23
N ILE A 11 -6.34 -8.06 -13.88
CA ILE A 11 -7.26 -7.77 -14.96
C ILE A 11 -6.41 -7.83 -16.22
N GLN A 12 -6.82 -8.69 -17.17
CA GLN A 12 -6.04 -8.95 -18.37
C GLN A 12 -5.63 -7.64 -19.07
N GLY A 13 -4.32 -7.42 -19.18
CA GLY A 13 -3.74 -6.33 -19.95
C GLY A 13 -3.53 -5.01 -19.21
N ARG A 14 -3.83 -4.90 -17.91
CA ARG A 14 -3.43 -3.73 -17.10
C ARG A 14 -2.15 -4.00 -16.34
N THR A 15 -1.18 -3.10 -16.48
CA THR A 15 0.05 -3.08 -15.67
C THR A 15 -0.09 -2.16 -14.48
N ASP A 16 0.72 -2.41 -13.46
CA ASP A 16 0.88 -1.54 -12.28
C ASP A 16 1.52 -0.18 -12.62
N GLY A 17 2.04 -0.06 -13.84
CA GLY A 17 2.67 1.13 -14.36
C GLY A 17 4.08 1.36 -13.82
N LYS A 18 4.71 0.32 -13.27
CA LYS A 18 6.07 0.34 -12.75
C LYS A 18 6.98 -0.51 -13.63
N ILE A 19 8.22 -0.06 -13.78
CA ILE A 19 9.34 -0.89 -14.20
C ILE A 19 10.21 -1.12 -12.97
N LYS A 20 10.46 -2.38 -12.66
CA LYS A 20 11.30 -2.82 -11.54
C LYS A 20 12.64 -3.34 -12.04
N ARG A 21 13.68 -3.12 -11.24
CA ARG A 21 15.02 -3.70 -11.40
C ARG A 21 15.36 -4.50 -10.15
N LYS A 22 15.92 -5.69 -10.32
CA LYS A 22 16.55 -6.43 -9.22
C LYS A 22 17.93 -6.93 -9.63
N PRO A 23 18.99 -6.69 -8.84
CA PRO A 23 20.27 -7.34 -9.05
C PRO A 23 20.12 -8.88 -9.05
N LEU A 24 20.89 -9.58 -9.89
CA LEU A 24 20.90 -11.05 -9.86
C LEU A 24 21.55 -11.62 -8.58
N GLY A 25 22.43 -10.85 -7.94
CA GLY A 25 22.92 -11.17 -6.61
C GLY A 25 21.96 -10.71 -5.51
N ASP A 26 22.54 -10.39 -4.35
CA ASP A 26 21.80 -9.87 -3.21
C ASP A 26 21.30 -8.44 -3.49
N GLY A 27 20.04 -8.19 -3.13
CA GLY A 27 19.39 -6.91 -3.34
C GLY A 27 17.89 -7.05 -3.57
N ASN A 28 17.14 -6.14 -2.96
CA ASN A 28 15.70 -6.06 -3.13
C ASN A 28 15.34 -5.49 -4.52
N PRO A 29 14.16 -5.85 -5.06
CA PRO A 29 13.59 -5.14 -6.20
C PRO A 29 13.48 -3.63 -5.91
N VAL A 30 13.80 -2.81 -6.91
CA VAL A 30 13.61 -1.36 -6.88
C VAL A 30 12.80 -0.87 -8.08
N ASP A 31 11.96 0.13 -7.88
CA ASP A 31 11.25 0.84 -8.94
C ASP A 31 12.24 1.78 -9.64
N ILE A 32 12.30 1.76 -10.97
CA ILE A 32 13.16 2.63 -11.79
C ILE A 32 12.37 3.49 -12.78
N ALA A 33 11.09 3.15 -12.98
CA ALA A 33 10.11 4.00 -13.64
C ALA A 33 8.75 3.74 -12.98
N VAL A 34 7.95 4.78 -12.77
CA VAL A 34 6.60 4.71 -12.18
C VAL A 34 5.64 5.57 -13.00
N ASN A 35 4.34 5.42 -12.76
CA ASN A 35 3.28 6.16 -13.46
C ASN A 35 3.30 5.95 -14.99
N GLN A 36 3.85 4.83 -15.45
CA GLN A 36 3.90 4.46 -16.86
C GLN A 36 2.63 3.69 -17.22
N THR A 37 1.55 4.40 -17.53
CA THR A 37 0.29 3.74 -17.85
C THR A 37 0.42 2.92 -19.14
N GLY A 38 -0.15 1.71 -19.14
CA GLY A 38 -0.24 0.88 -20.35
C GLY A 38 1.10 0.35 -20.86
N ILE A 39 2.02 -0.02 -19.97
CA ILE A 39 3.24 -0.74 -20.38
C ILE A 39 2.85 -2.04 -21.07
N ASP A 40 3.44 -2.32 -22.22
CA ASP A 40 3.30 -3.61 -22.87
C ASP A 40 4.26 -4.63 -22.25
N THR A 41 3.71 -5.55 -21.46
CA THR A 41 4.46 -6.60 -20.76
C THR A 41 5.25 -7.53 -21.69
N ARG A 42 4.95 -7.58 -22.99
CA ARG A 42 5.66 -8.43 -23.97
C ARG A 42 6.84 -7.70 -24.64
N ARG A 43 6.95 -6.38 -24.46
CA ARG A 43 7.87 -5.51 -25.22
C ARG A 43 8.87 -4.78 -24.34
N LEU A 44 9.46 -5.48 -23.37
CA LEU A 44 10.70 -5.03 -22.69
C LEU A 44 11.91 -5.58 -23.45
N ARG A 45 12.87 -4.72 -23.82
CA ARG A 45 14.08 -5.09 -24.58
C ARG A 45 15.30 -4.37 -24.03
N ILE A 46 16.45 -5.02 -24.04
CA ILE A 46 17.72 -4.42 -23.64
C ILE A 46 18.64 -4.39 -24.86
N ALA A 47 19.24 -3.23 -25.14
CA ALA A 47 20.29 -3.06 -26.13
C ALA A 47 21.18 -1.89 -25.70
N ASN A 48 22.51 -2.00 -25.90
CA ASN A 48 23.48 -0.93 -25.65
C ASN A 48 23.28 -0.22 -24.29
N ASP A 49 23.29 -0.98 -23.19
CA ASP A 49 23.08 -0.50 -21.81
C ASP A 49 21.81 0.33 -21.57
N THR A 50 20.80 0.12 -22.43
CA THR A 50 19.51 0.81 -22.37
C THR A 50 18.38 -0.21 -22.30
N LEU A 51 17.44 0.01 -21.38
CA LEU A 51 16.16 -0.67 -21.33
C LEU A 51 15.15 0.10 -22.18
N TYR A 52 14.51 -0.57 -23.13
CA TYR A 52 13.42 -0.07 -23.93
C TYR A 52 12.11 -0.76 -23.52
N PHE A 53 11.04 0.01 -23.44
CA PHE A 53 9.70 -0.51 -23.17
C PHE A 53 8.65 0.24 -24.00
N ALA A 54 7.67 -0.50 -24.51
CA ALA A 54 6.56 0.11 -25.25
C ALA A 54 5.40 0.45 -24.32
N ARG A 55 4.70 1.54 -24.64
CA ARG A 55 3.39 1.88 -24.06
C ARG A 55 2.34 1.84 -25.17
N THR A 56 1.13 1.36 -24.88
CA THR A 56 0.09 1.06 -25.90
C THR A 56 -1.23 1.78 -25.68
N ASN A 57 -1.26 2.81 -24.84
CA ASN A 57 -2.46 3.59 -24.53
C ASN A 57 -2.34 5.04 -25.05
N ALA A 58 -2.95 6.02 -24.37
CA ALA A 58 -2.97 7.43 -24.80
C ALA A 58 -1.58 8.02 -25.08
N GLU A 59 -0.53 7.48 -24.48
CA GLU A 59 0.87 7.87 -24.70
C GLU A 59 1.63 6.72 -25.38
N THR A 60 1.16 6.32 -26.56
CA THR A 60 1.76 5.22 -27.33
C THR A 60 3.16 5.62 -27.82
N GLY A 61 4.14 4.75 -27.61
CA GLY A 61 5.52 4.97 -28.05
C GLY A 61 6.51 3.96 -27.49
N ILE A 62 7.77 4.10 -27.89
CA ILE A 62 8.90 3.37 -27.30
C ILE A 62 9.63 4.33 -26.37
N TYR A 63 9.66 3.97 -25.10
CA TYR A 63 10.34 4.70 -24.04
C TYR A 63 11.64 3.99 -23.68
N SER A 64 12.57 4.73 -23.09
CA SER A 64 13.85 4.16 -22.70
C SER A 64 14.40 4.78 -21.43
N LEU A 65 15.23 4.00 -20.73
CA LEU A 65 16.04 4.45 -19.59
C LEU A 65 17.34 3.64 -19.54
N PRO A 66 18.44 4.21 -19.03
CA PRO A 66 19.68 3.48 -18.89
C PRO A 66 19.55 2.37 -17.84
N LEU A 67 20.27 1.25 -18.00
CA LEU A 67 20.19 0.11 -17.06
C LEU A 67 20.62 0.47 -15.63
N ASN A 68 21.43 1.52 -15.48
CA ASN A 68 21.89 2.07 -14.21
C ASN A 68 20.98 3.18 -13.64
N ALA A 69 19.78 3.39 -14.18
CA ALA A 69 18.84 4.39 -13.67
C ALA A 69 18.69 4.29 -12.14
N SER A 70 18.65 5.45 -11.48
CA SER A 70 18.48 5.53 -10.04
C SER A 70 17.13 4.95 -9.61
N ALA A 71 17.10 4.36 -8.42
CA ALA A 71 15.84 3.90 -7.83
C ALA A 71 14.94 5.10 -7.51
N ILE A 72 13.63 4.91 -7.72
CA ILE A 72 12.59 5.84 -7.30
C ILE A 72 12.18 5.43 -5.90
N VAL A 73 12.70 6.14 -4.91
CA VAL A 73 12.52 5.83 -3.48
C VAL A 73 11.40 6.69 -2.89
N ARG A 74 10.65 6.11 -1.96
CA ARG A 74 9.61 6.73 -1.15
C ARG A 74 9.90 6.50 0.33
N ASP A 75 9.14 7.21 1.15
CA ASP A 75 9.07 7.03 2.59
C ASP A 75 7.59 7.02 2.96
N LEU A 76 7.04 5.82 3.20
CA LEU A 76 5.65 5.57 3.55
C LEU A 76 5.57 5.28 5.06
N ALA A 77 5.10 6.25 5.83
CA ALA A 77 5.04 6.14 7.28
C ALA A 77 3.63 5.86 7.78
N ALA A 78 3.47 4.88 8.66
CA ALA A 78 2.27 4.75 9.48
C ALA A 78 2.17 5.94 10.44
N ASP A 79 0.97 6.51 10.63
CA ASP A 79 0.80 7.79 11.34
C ASP A 79 -0.20 7.74 12.49
N SER A 80 -1.39 7.15 12.28
CA SER A 80 -2.44 7.16 13.31
C SER A 80 -3.37 5.95 13.20
N LEU A 81 -3.94 5.54 14.34
CA LEU A 81 -4.91 4.46 14.47
C LEU A 81 -6.04 4.86 15.42
N GLU A 82 -7.29 4.65 15.00
CA GLU A 82 -8.50 5.04 15.72
C GLU A 82 -9.49 3.89 15.79
N VAL A 83 -9.86 3.48 17.00
CA VAL A 83 -10.92 2.48 17.22
C VAL A 83 -12.24 3.21 17.46
N THR A 84 -13.27 2.88 16.69
CA THR A 84 -14.60 3.46 16.80
C THR A 84 -15.67 2.37 16.89
N GLN A 85 -16.65 2.58 17.77
CA GLN A 85 -17.84 1.74 17.85
C GLN A 85 -19.02 2.52 17.27
N ALA A 86 -19.77 1.93 16.34
CA ALA A 86 -20.91 2.59 15.76
C ALA A 86 -21.96 2.89 16.85
N ILE A 87 -22.31 4.16 17.09
CA ILE A 87 -23.45 4.52 17.94
C ILE A 87 -24.60 4.96 17.02
N GLN A 88 -25.70 4.21 16.98
CA GLN A 88 -26.98 4.72 16.48
C GLN A 88 -28.09 4.42 17.50
N ASN A 89 -28.73 5.47 18.02
CA ASN A 89 -30.20 5.57 18.02
C ASN A 89 -30.60 7.07 18.06
N LEU A 90 -31.83 7.39 17.64
CA LEU A 90 -32.39 8.76 17.62
C LEU A 90 -32.69 9.35 19.02
N ALA A 91 -32.37 8.63 20.10
CA ALA A 91 -32.77 8.99 21.47
C ALA A 91 -31.61 9.35 22.40
N ASN A 92 -30.35 9.38 21.94
CA ASN A 92 -29.16 9.74 22.76
C ASN A 92 -29.11 9.06 24.14
N GLN A 93 -29.69 7.87 24.26
CA GLN A 93 -29.71 7.06 25.47
C GLN A 93 -29.24 5.66 25.09
N ALA A 94 -27.92 5.47 25.03
CA ALA A 94 -27.35 4.13 24.97
C ALA A 94 -26.12 4.09 25.91
N PRO A 95 -26.18 3.30 27.00
CA PRO A 95 -24.97 2.82 27.68
C PRO A 95 -24.04 2.15 26.65
N LEU A 96 -22.74 2.01 26.97
CA LEU A 96 -21.79 1.20 26.20
C LEU A 96 -22.39 -0.19 25.97
N ALA A 97 -22.94 -0.43 24.78
CA ALA A 97 -23.68 -1.64 24.49
C ALA A 97 -22.72 -2.70 23.95
N ALA A 98 -22.61 -3.81 24.66
CA ALA A 98 -22.04 -5.03 24.11
C ALA A 98 -22.70 -5.36 22.75
N ASN A 99 -21.94 -5.94 21.82
CA ASN A 99 -22.35 -6.36 20.48
C ASN A 99 -22.54 -5.29 19.39
N LYS A 100 -22.04 -4.06 19.56
CA LYS A 100 -21.96 -3.12 18.43
C LYS A 100 -20.73 -3.39 17.54
N PRO A 101 -20.84 -3.29 16.20
CA PRO A 101 -19.70 -3.39 15.31
C PRO A 101 -18.60 -2.40 15.70
N THR A 102 -17.38 -2.91 15.82
CA THR A 102 -16.19 -2.11 16.11
C THR A 102 -15.35 -2.00 14.85
N TYR A 103 -14.95 -0.79 14.51
CA TYR A 103 -14.11 -0.50 13.35
C TYR A 103 -12.82 0.16 13.78
N VAL A 104 -11.78 -0.05 12.98
CA VAL A 104 -10.51 0.68 13.09
C VAL A 104 -10.34 1.52 11.85
N ARG A 105 -10.03 2.80 12.01
CA ARG A 105 -9.53 3.66 10.95
C ARG A 105 -8.05 3.86 11.18
N ALA A 106 -7.23 3.59 10.17
CA ALA A 106 -5.80 3.83 10.23
C ALA A 106 -5.36 4.74 9.09
N TYR A 107 -4.28 5.48 9.34
CA TYR A 107 -3.77 6.51 8.46
C TYR A 107 -2.27 6.38 8.31
N ALA A 108 -1.79 6.68 7.11
CA ALA A 108 -0.39 6.74 6.76
C ALA A 108 -0.10 8.06 6.03
N LYS A 109 1.17 8.41 5.95
CA LYS A 109 1.68 9.55 5.20
C LYS A 109 2.75 9.10 4.23
N GLN A 110 2.89 9.85 3.15
CA GLN A 110 4.06 9.74 2.29
C GLN A 110 4.95 10.96 2.54
N LEU A 111 6.09 10.73 3.19
CA LEU A 111 7.00 11.79 3.63
C LEU A 111 7.93 12.25 2.49
N SER A 112 8.25 11.37 1.54
CA SER A 112 9.13 11.68 0.41
C SER A 112 8.83 10.84 -0.84
N GLY A 113 9.52 11.13 -1.94
CA GLY A 113 9.36 10.44 -3.23
C GLY A 113 8.19 10.99 -4.08
N PRO A 114 7.86 10.37 -5.23
CA PRO A 114 6.72 10.77 -6.05
C PRO A 114 5.41 10.17 -5.54
N ASN A 115 4.29 10.88 -5.75
CA ASN A 115 2.95 10.43 -5.40
C ASN A 115 2.69 8.96 -5.74
N THR A 116 2.01 8.27 -4.84
CA THR A 116 1.79 6.83 -4.93
C THR A 116 0.30 6.55 -5.10
N PRO A 117 -0.17 6.17 -6.31
CA PRO A 117 -1.60 6.09 -6.59
C PRO A 117 -2.30 4.90 -5.92
N SER A 118 -1.55 3.90 -5.45
CA SER A 118 -2.11 2.69 -4.83
C SER A 118 -1.14 2.13 -3.80
N VAL A 119 -1.45 2.34 -2.53
CA VAL A 119 -0.73 1.84 -1.36
C VAL A 119 -1.66 0.87 -0.62
N ASP A 120 -1.16 -0.34 -0.37
CA ASP A 120 -1.89 -1.33 0.41
C ASP A 120 -1.60 -1.16 1.91
N ALA A 121 -2.45 -1.75 2.75
CA ALA A 121 -2.22 -1.77 4.18
C ALA A 121 -2.90 -2.98 4.83
N ARG A 122 -2.46 -3.32 6.05
CA ARG A 122 -3.10 -4.38 6.84
C ARG A 122 -3.17 -4.01 8.32
N LEU A 123 -4.07 -4.68 9.03
CA LEU A 123 -4.19 -4.57 10.48
C LEU A 123 -3.90 -5.93 11.13
N VAL A 124 -2.82 -6.01 11.89
CA VAL A 124 -2.45 -7.19 12.66
C VAL A 124 -3.08 -7.09 14.05
N GLY A 125 -3.63 -8.21 14.55
CA GLY A 125 -4.21 -8.30 15.87
C GLY A 125 -3.59 -9.45 16.62
N THR A 126 -3.08 -9.18 17.83
CA THR A 126 -2.48 -10.21 18.68
C THR A 126 -3.05 -10.19 20.09
N ARG A 127 -2.99 -11.35 20.75
CA ARG A 127 -3.31 -11.51 22.17
C ARG A 127 -2.23 -12.37 22.80
N ASN A 128 -1.61 -11.86 23.87
CA ASN A 128 -0.48 -12.52 24.55
C ASN A 128 0.66 -12.88 23.57
N GLY A 129 0.94 -12.01 22.59
CA GLY A 129 1.97 -12.22 21.57
C GLY A 129 1.59 -13.19 20.44
N LEU A 130 0.41 -13.82 20.47
CA LEU A 130 -0.05 -14.71 19.41
C LEU A 130 -1.04 -14.02 18.48
N ALA A 131 -0.94 -14.28 17.18
CA ALA A 131 -1.90 -13.79 16.19
C ALA A 131 -3.32 -14.27 16.52
N LEU A 132 -4.27 -13.35 16.51
CA LEU A 132 -5.68 -13.68 16.66
C LEU A 132 -6.20 -14.38 15.39
N PRO A 133 -7.21 -15.26 15.51
CA PRO A 133 -7.88 -15.84 14.34
C PRO A 133 -8.36 -14.75 13.38
N GLY A 134 -8.05 -14.91 12.10
CA GLY A 134 -8.36 -13.94 11.05
C GLY A 134 -7.35 -12.79 10.91
N SER A 135 -6.28 -12.75 11.69
CA SER A 135 -5.18 -11.78 11.50
C SER A 135 -4.24 -12.25 10.38
N PRO A 136 -3.70 -11.35 9.54
CA PRO A 136 -4.03 -9.92 9.45
C PRO A 136 -5.37 -9.65 8.75
N LEU A 137 -6.00 -8.52 9.08
CA LEU A 137 -7.20 -8.03 8.40
C LEU A 137 -6.83 -7.15 7.22
N ALA A 138 -7.52 -7.35 6.10
CA ALA A 138 -7.50 -6.45 4.95
C ALA A 138 -8.49 -5.28 5.14
N PRO A 139 -8.20 -4.11 4.55
CA PRO A 139 -9.09 -2.97 4.63
C PRO A 139 -10.35 -3.19 3.79
N LEU A 140 -11.51 -2.81 4.32
CA LEU A 140 -12.79 -2.90 3.62
C LEU A 140 -12.85 -2.02 2.37
N ASN A 141 -12.06 -0.95 2.38
CA ASN A 141 -12.12 0.11 1.39
C ASN A 141 -10.92 0.08 0.41
N GLY A 142 -10.12 -0.99 0.44
CA GLY A 142 -9.04 -1.30 -0.51
C GLY A 142 -7.79 -0.43 -0.36
N THR A 143 -7.00 -0.34 -1.43
CA THR A 143 -5.77 0.48 -1.45
C THR A 143 -6.08 1.98 -1.46
N ARG A 144 -5.10 2.80 -1.08
CA ARG A 144 -5.22 4.26 -1.00
C ARG A 144 -4.13 4.96 -1.78
N ALA A 145 -4.46 6.09 -2.39
CA ALA A 145 -3.46 6.98 -2.94
C ALA A 145 -2.84 7.80 -1.79
N LEU A 146 -1.52 7.94 -1.79
CA LEU A 146 -0.80 8.87 -0.93
C LEU A 146 -0.10 9.92 -1.80
N THR A 147 -0.17 11.17 -1.37
CA THR A 147 0.55 12.28 -1.99
C THR A 147 1.70 12.71 -1.11
N THR A 148 2.82 13.05 -1.72
CA THR A 148 4.03 13.44 -0.99
C THR A 148 3.81 14.74 -0.24
N GLY A 149 4.07 14.73 1.07
CA GLY A 149 3.78 15.86 1.96
C GLY A 149 2.28 16.10 2.17
N GLY A 150 1.43 15.20 1.69
CA GLY A 150 -0.01 15.24 1.90
C GLY A 150 -0.40 14.94 3.35
N SER A 151 -1.62 15.33 3.71
CA SER A 151 -2.26 14.99 4.98
C SER A 151 -3.63 14.36 4.71
N TYR A 152 -4.20 13.73 5.73
CA TYR A 152 -5.55 13.16 5.68
C TYR A 152 -6.56 14.07 6.40
N ASP A 153 -7.80 14.04 5.93
CA ASP A 153 -8.97 14.56 6.63
C ASP A 153 -9.73 13.39 7.28
N ARG A 154 -9.80 13.41 8.62
CA ARG A 154 -10.50 12.38 9.40
C ARG A 154 -11.99 12.32 9.07
N ALA A 155 -12.61 13.37 8.55
CA ALA A 155 -13.99 13.35 8.09
C ALA A 155 -14.20 12.53 6.81
N ARG A 156 -13.14 12.34 6.00
CA ARG A 156 -13.20 11.60 4.73
C ARG A 156 -12.82 10.14 4.93
N LEU A 157 -13.75 9.24 4.65
CA LEU A 157 -13.51 7.80 4.82
C LEU A 157 -12.34 7.28 3.96
N ASN A 158 -12.14 7.88 2.79
CA ASN A 158 -11.14 7.44 1.82
C ASN A 158 -9.77 8.13 1.96
N ASP A 159 -9.57 8.92 3.02
CA ASP A 159 -8.25 9.46 3.37
C ASP A 159 -7.47 8.48 4.29
N GLY A 160 -8.04 7.32 4.58
CA GLY A 160 -7.40 6.24 5.34
C GLY A 160 -8.02 4.87 5.05
N TRP A 161 -7.57 3.86 5.79
CA TRP A 161 -8.02 2.47 5.68
C TRP A 161 -9.02 2.14 6.78
N LEU A 162 -10.14 1.53 6.40
CA LEU A 162 -11.20 1.10 7.33
C LEU A 162 -11.15 -0.42 7.50
N PHE A 163 -11.04 -0.89 8.73
CA PHE A 163 -11.06 -2.30 9.10
C PHE A 163 -12.26 -2.59 9.99
N HIS A 164 -12.94 -3.72 9.77
CA HIS A 164 -13.95 -4.23 10.70
C HIS A 164 -13.30 -5.23 11.65
N LEU A 165 -13.40 -5.01 12.96
CA LEU A 165 -12.88 -5.94 13.94
C LEU A 165 -13.87 -7.10 14.17
N PRO A 166 -13.43 -8.36 14.02
CA PRO A 166 -14.23 -9.50 14.44
C PRO A 166 -14.61 -9.38 15.93
N GLY A 167 -15.80 -9.85 16.32
CA GLY A 167 -16.21 -9.82 17.73
C GLY A 167 -15.26 -10.56 18.68
N SER A 168 -14.50 -11.53 18.18
CA SER A 168 -13.45 -12.21 18.96
C SER A 168 -12.27 -11.31 19.36
N TRP A 169 -12.07 -10.19 18.64
CA TRP A 169 -11.03 -9.19 18.90
C TRP A 169 -11.51 -8.07 19.84
N THR A 170 -12.80 -7.97 20.14
CA THR A 170 -13.37 -6.89 20.96
C THR A 170 -13.45 -7.22 22.45
N THR A 171 -12.87 -8.34 22.87
CA THR A 171 -12.86 -8.82 24.26
C THR A 171 -11.43 -9.00 24.78
N GLY A 172 -11.24 -8.74 26.07
CA GLY A 172 -9.91 -8.81 26.70
C GLY A 172 -8.94 -7.75 26.17
N ASN A 173 -7.66 -7.93 26.48
CA ASN A 173 -6.60 -7.06 25.94
C ASN A 173 -6.15 -7.59 24.57
N VAL A 174 -6.19 -6.74 23.56
CA VAL A 174 -5.76 -7.02 22.19
C VAL A 174 -4.82 -5.93 21.74
N THR A 175 -3.67 -6.32 21.21
CA THR A 175 -2.73 -5.39 20.57
C THR A 175 -3.05 -5.33 19.09
N LEU A 176 -3.28 -4.12 18.59
CA LEU A 176 -3.49 -3.84 17.18
C LEU A 176 -2.24 -3.14 16.63
N GLN A 177 -1.75 -3.62 15.49
CA GLN A 177 -0.63 -3.00 14.78
C GLN A 177 -1.07 -2.73 13.34
N PHE A 178 -0.93 -1.49 12.91
CA PHE A 178 -1.17 -1.08 11.53
C PHE A 178 0.12 -1.14 10.74
N GLU A 179 0.04 -1.59 9.49
CA GLU A 179 1.18 -1.66 8.60
C GLU A 179 0.82 -1.13 7.20
N VAL A 180 1.59 -0.15 6.73
CA VAL A 180 1.47 0.44 5.38
C VAL A 180 2.47 -0.20 4.42
N ASP A 181 2.01 -0.49 3.21
CA ASP A 181 2.74 -1.25 2.18
C ASP A 181 3.39 -2.55 2.70
N PRO A 182 2.61 -3.47 3.32
CA PRO A 182 3.15 -4.69 3.96
C PRO A 182 3.82 -5.67 3.00
N HIS A 183 3.68 -5.45 1.70
CA HIS A 183 4.28 -6.26 0.64
C HIS A 183 5.50 -5.60 -0.01
N HIS A 184 5.89 -4.40 0.46
CA HIS A 184 6.96 -3.59 -0.11
C HIS A 184 6.79 -3.43 -1.63
N SER A 185 5.55 -3.17 -2.04
CA SER A 185 5.18 -3.01 -3.45
C SER A 185 5.87 -1.81 -4.07
N HIS A 186 6.20 -0.82 -3.24
CA HIS A 186 6.95 0.37 -3.59
C HIS A 186 8.35 0.33 -2.98
N THR A 187 9.32 0.92 -3.66
CA THR A 187 10.66 1.04 -3.10
C THR A 187 10.67 2.04 -1.96
N ASP A 188 10.88 1.52 -0.76
CA ASP A 188 10.94 2.27 0.49
C ASP A 188 12.21 1.86 1.25
N ASN A 189 13.01 2.85 1.67
CA ASN A 189 14.24 2.62 2.43
C ASN A 189 14.09 2.87 3.93
N ALA A 190 12.92 3.34 4.37
CA ALA A 190 12.60 3.74 5.73
C ALA A 190 11.63 2.78 6.42
N LEU A 191 11.63 1.49 6.05
CA LEU A 191 10.67 0.46 6.50
C LEU A 191 10.37 0.40 8.02
N GLY A 192 11.27 0.91 8.86
CA GLY A 192 11.07 0.98 10.30
C GLY A 192 9.94 1.91 10.76
N ASN A 193 9.42 2.79 9.88
CA ASN A 193 8.27 3.65 10.17
C ASN A 193 6.97 3.18 9.49
N ASN A 194 6.98 2.04 8.80
CA ASN A 194 5.80 1.51 8.11
C ASN A 194 4.80 0.86 9.06
N THR A 195 5.14 0.72 10.34
CA THR A 195 4.30 0.11 11.37
C THR A 195 4.03 1.04 12.55
N LEU A 196 2.79 1.04 13.03
CA LEU A 196 2.34 1.73 14.24
C LEU A 196 1.64 0.76 15.19
#